data_AF-A0A7H1NP47-F1
#
_entry.id   AF-A0A7H1NP47-F1
#
_cell.length_a   1.000
_cell.length_b   1.000
_cell.length_c   1.000
_cell.angle_alpha   90.00
_cell.angle_beta   90.00
_cell.angle_gamma   90.00
#
_symmetry.space_group_name_H-M   'P 1'
#
loop_
_entity.id
_entity.type
_entity.pdbx_description
1 polymer ?
#
loop_
_entity_poly.entity_id
_entity_poly.type
_entity_poly.pdbx_seq_one_letter_code
_entity_poly.pdbx_strand_id
1 'polypeptide(L)'
;MPHSHMLLKGITRLPTFFGVPRDIAIGILMVSACLFMLIHIWALVIFAVLFGTAYALSKHDDRIFRVLFLFLKTKLFNSWKNPFHRLWRGTSYAPAPYGSPYLPYRKTKTGESSS
;
A
#
# COMPACT_ATOMS: atom_id res chain seq x y z
N MET A 1 -28.35 -10.40 -18.79
CA MET A 1 -28.24 -9.31 -17.79
C MET A 1 -27.33 -8.23 -18.35
N PRO A 2 -27.70 -6.94 -18.36
CA PRO A 2 -26.94 -5.91 -19.07
C PRO A 2 -25.59 -5.61 -18.37
N HIS A 3 -24.51 -5.55 -19.15
CA HIS A 3 -23.10 -5.39 -18.74
C HIS A 3 -22.65 -3.92 -18.60
N SER A 4 -23.31 -3.12 -17.75
CA SER A 4 -23.02 -1.68 -17.64
C SER A 4 -21.81 -1.29 -16.77
N HIS A 5 -21.23 -2.20 -15.98
CA HIS A 5 -20.15 -1.89 -15.02
C HIS A 5 -18.73 -2.09 -15.54
N MET A 6 -18.55 -2.53 -16.79
CA MET A 6 -17.22 -2.79 -17.37
C MET A 6 -16.43 -1.48 -17.61
N LEU A 7 -17.15 -0.41 -17.96
CA LEU A 7 -16.56 0.88 -18.34
C LEU A 7 -15.89 1.58 -17.15
N LEU A 8 -16.53 1.58 -15.97
CA LEU A 8 -15.95 2.13 -14.74
C LEU A 8 -14.76 1.31 -14.23
N LYS A 9 -14.75 0.00 -14.50
CA LYS A 9 -13.63 -0.88 -14.12
C LYS A 9 -12.39 -0.62 -14.96
N GLY A 10 -12.55 -0.17 -16.21
CA GLY A 10 -11.45 0.28 -17.07
C GLY A 10 -10.88 1.64 -16.66
N ILE A 11 -11.75 2.61 -16.34
CA ILE A 11 -11.35 3.98 -15.96
C ILE A 11 -10.65 4.02 -14.59
N THR A 12 -10.93 3.07 -13.69
CA THR A 12 -10.35 3.01 -12.34
C THR A 12 -9.13 2.08 -12.22
N ARG A 13 -8.60 1.56 -13.34
CA ARG A 13 -7.35 0.78 -13.29
C ARG A 13 -6.18 1.69 -13.01
N LEU A 14 -5.21 1.19 -12.25
CA LEU A 14 -3.98 1.92 -12.04
C LEU A 14 -3.21 1.99 -13.36
N PRO A 15 -2.43 3.06 -13.61
CA PRO A 15 -1.55 3.13 -14.75
C PRO A 15 -0.48 2.04 -14.62
N THR A 16 -0.51 1.10 -15.56
CA THR A 16 0.34 -0.10 -15.56
C THR A 16 1.38 0.02 -16.69
N PHE A 17 2.63 -0.31 -16.41
CA PHE A 17 3.73 -0.38 -17.37
C PHE A 17 4.16 -1.84 -17.53
N PHE A 18 4.10 -2.38 -18.75
CA PHE A 18 4.37 -3.81 -19.04
C PHE A 18 3.59 -4.80 -18.15
N GLY A 19 2.34 -4.48 -17.81
CA GLY A 19 1.53 -5.35 -16.95
C GLY A 19 1.84 -5.23 -15.45
N VAL A 20 2.76 -4.37 -15.01
CA VAL A 20 3.05 -4.06 -13.60
C VAL A 20 2.65 -2.62 -13.24
N PRO A 21 2.01 -2.34 -12.09
CA PRO A 21 1.69 -0.98 -11.67
C PRO A 21 2.94 -0.07 -11.68
N ARG A 22 2.80 1.14 -12.25
CA ARG A 22 3.93 2.07 -12.48
C ARG A 22 4.80 2.28 -11.23
N ASP A 23 4.16 2.55 -10.09
CA ASP A 23 4.86 2.87 -8.84
C ASP A 23 5.83 1.76 -8.41
N ILE A 24 5.47 0.50 -8.72
CA ILE A 24 6.23 -0.69 -8.33
C ILE A 24 7.33 -0.97 -9.33
N ALA A 25 7.05 -0.80 -10.62
CA ALA A 25 8.08 -0.90 -11.65
C ALA A 25 9.23 0.09 -11.37
N ILE A 26 8.90 1.32 -10.98
CA ILE A 26 9.89 2.34 -10.58
C ILE A 26 10.60 1.90 -9.28
N GLY A 27 9.87 1.39 -8.28
CA GLY A 27 10.47 0.90 -7.04
C GLY A 27 11.48 -0.23 -7.27
N ILE A 28 11.15 -1.21 -8.10
CA ILE A 28 12.03 -2.33 -8.48
C ILE A 28 13.26 -1.80 -9.22
N LEU A 29 13.07 -0.86 -10.16
CA LEU A 29 14.19 -0.22 -10.87
C LEU A 29 15.12 0.46 -9.86
N MET A 30 14.60 1.30 -8.96
CA MET A 30 15.40 2.01 -7.95
C MET A 30 16.19 1.05 -7.06
N VAL A 31 15.55 0.01 -6.53
CA VAL A 31 16.24 -1.01 -5.70
C VAL A 31 17.32 -1.71 -6.50
N SER A 32 17.02 -2.12 -7.73
CA SER A 32 18.00 -2.79 -8.60
C SER A 32 19.17 -1.88 -8.98
N ALA A 33 18.93 -0.58 -9.20
CA ALA A 33 19.96 0.40 -9.51
C ALA A 33 20.89 0.63 -8.32
N CYS A 34 20.35 0.68 -7.10
CA CYS A 34 21.17 0.73 -5.88
C CYS A 34 22.00 -0.56 -5.70
N LEU A 35 21.41 -1.73 -5.94
CA LEU A 35 22.13 -3.01 -5.87
C LEU A 35 23.19 -3.15 -6.98
N PHE A 36 22.98 -2.52 -8.14
CA PHE A 36 23.93 -2.53 -9.24
C PHE A 36 25.28 -1.93 -8.82
N MET A 37 25.30 -0.91 -7.97
CA MET A 37 26.57 -0.39 -7.43
C MET A 37 27.31 -1.38 -6.52
N LEU A 38 26.61 -2.31 -5.88
CA LEU A 38 27.19 -3.28 -4.95
C LEU A 38 27.62 -4.58 -5.65
N ILE A 39 26.77 -5.12 -6.52
CA ILE A 39 26.91 -6.48 -7.06
C ILE A 39 27.06 -6.48 -8.60
N HIS A 40 27.13 -5.29 -9.22
CA HIS A 40 27.32 -5.10 -10.66
C HIS A 40 26.36 -5.95 -11.49
N ILE A 41 26.87 -6.93 -12.26
CA ILE A 41 26.10 -7.69 -13.24
C ILE A 41 25.04 -8.59 -12.59
N TRP A 42 25.27 -9.05 -11.36
CA TRP A 42 24.33 -9.90 -10.63
C TRP A 42 23.04 -9.16 -10.25
N ALA A 43 23.07 -7.82 -10.20
CA ALA A 43 21.87 -7.03 -9.96
C ALA A 43 20.82 -7.18 -11.07
N LEU A 44 21.23 -7.50 -12.30
CA LEU A 44 20.30 -7.78 -13.40
C LEU A 44 19.48 -9.05 -13.19
N VAL A 45 20.10 -10.08 -12.59
CA VAL A 45 19.39 -11.33 -12.24
C VAL A 45 18.34 -11.04 -11.17
N ILE A 46 18.70 -10.27 -10.15
CA ILE A 46 17.78 -9.85 -9.08
C ILE A 46 16.64 -9.02 -9.65
N PHE A 47 16.93 -8.09 -10.57
CA PHE A 47 15.93 -7.32 -11.28
C PHE A 47 14.94 -8.22 -12.03
N ALA A 48 15.44 -9.18 -12.81
CA ALA A 48 14.59 -10.10 -13.55
C ALA A 48 13.67 -10.93 -12.63
N VAL A 49 14.18 -11.39 -11.49
CA VAL A 49 13.38 -12.12 -10.50
C VAL A 49 12.32 -11.23 -9.84
N LEU A 50 12.69 -10.03 -9.40
CA LEU A 50 11.74 -9.07 -8.80
C LEU A 50 10.67 -8.64 -9.81
N PHE A 51 11.08 -8.34 -11.04
CA PHE A 51 10.15 -7.92 -12.08
C PHE A 51 9.23 -9.07 -12.52
N GLY A 52 9.76 -10.29 -12.65
CA GLY A 52 8.97 -11.47 -13.00
C GLY A 52 7.94 -11.84 -11.93
N THR A 53 8.31 -11.77 -10.64
CA THR A 53 7.36 -11.99 -9.55
C THR A 53 6.27 -10.90 -9.51
N ALA A 54 6.65 -9.63 -9.68
CA ALA A 54 5.70 -8.54 -9.77
C ALA A 54 4.75 -8.70 -10.97
N TYR A 55 5.26 -9.13 -12.12
CA TYR A 55 4.44 -9.42 -13.30
C TYR A 55 3.43 -10.56 -13.04
N ALA A 56 3.87 -11.65 -12.42
CA ALA A 56 3.00 -12.77 -12.06
C ALA A 56 1.88 -12.36 -11.09
N LEU A 57 2.19 -11.54 -10.09
CA LEU A 57 1.21 -10.98 -9.15
C LEU A 57 0.21 -10.04 -9.83
N SER A 58 0.71 -9.13 -10.68
CA SER A 58 -0.13 -8.15 -11.39
C SER A 58 -1.09 -8.83 -12.38
N LYS A 59 -0.67 -9.95 -12.98
CA LYS A 59 -1.53 -10.75 -13.86
C LYS A 59 -2.79 -11.27 -13.14
N HIS A 60 -2.72 -11.48 -11.82
CA HIS A 60 -3.85 -11.94 -11.03
C HIS A 60 -4.73 -10.79 -10.53
N ASP A 61 -4.14 -9.76 -9.91
CA ASP A 61 -4.85 -8.55 -9.48
C ASP A 61 -3.90 -7.36 -9.31
N ASP A 62 -4.10 -6.29 -10.08
CA ASP A 62 -3.33 -5.04 -10.00
C ASP A 62 -3.43 -4.37 -8.60
N ARG A 63 -4.54 -4.59 -7.87
CA ARG A 63 -4.80 -3.96 -6.57
C ARG A 63 -4.06 -4.64 -5.42
N ILE A 64 -3.48 -5.83 -5.64
CA ILE A 64 -2.88 -6.64 -4.59
C ILE A 64 -1.72 -5.93 -3.90
N PHE A 65 -0.97 -5.12 -4.63
CA PHE A 65 0.16 -4.39 -4.08
C PHE A 65 -0.23 -3.28 -3.13
N ARG A 66 -1.42 -2.68 -3.32
CA ARG A 66 -1.97 -1.72 -2.35
C ARG A 66 -2.26 -2.42 -1.02
N VAL A 67 -2.80 -3.63 -1.07
CA VAL A 67 -3.05 -4.48 0.10
C VAL A 67 -1.72 -4.91 0.73
N LEU A 68 -0.74 -5.31 -0.07
CA LEU A 68 0.59 -5.71 0.40
C LEU A 68 1.31 -4.56 1.10
N PHE A 69 1.26 -3.35 0.53
CA PHE A 69 1.83 -2.16 1.14
C PHE A 69 1.12 -1.79 2.44
N LEU A 70 -0.22 -1.89 2.48
CA LEU A 70 -0.99 -1.67 3.70
C LEU A 70 -0.60 -2.69 4.79
N PHE A 71 -0.44 -3.96 4.42
CA PHE A 71 0.03 -5.00 5.32
C PHE A 71 1.44 -4.72 5.85
N LEU A 72 2.34 -4.24 5.00
CA LEU A 72 3.68 -3.85 5.42
C LEU A 72 3.61 -2.68 6.42
N LYS A 73 2.78 -1.67 6.15
CA LYS A 73 2.54 -0.54 7.06
C LYS A 73 1.98 -0.97 8.41
N THR A 74 0.99 -1.85 8.44
CA THR A 74 0.36 -2.28 9.68
C THR A 74 1.26 -3.22 10.48
N LYS A 75 1.90 -4.19 9.81
CA LYS A 75 2.64 -5.24 10.50
C LYS A 75 4.08 -4.86 10.81
N LEU A 76 4.75 -4.13 9.93
CA LEU A 76 6.15 -3.75 10.13
C LEU A 76 6.26 -2.39 10.79
N PHE A 77 5.74 -1.35 10.13
CA PHE A 77 5.95 0.03 10.58
C PHE A 77 5.17 0.36 11.86
N ASN A 78 3.90 -0.02 11.95
CA ASN A 78 3.11 0.23 13.14
C ASN A 78 3.51 -0.68 14.31
N SER A 79 3.99 -1.91 14.05
CA SER A 79 4.55 -2.77 15.11
C SER A 79 5.90 -2.26 15.64
N TRP A 80 6.68 -1.55 14.82
CA TRP A 80 7.94 -0.95 15.28
C TRP A 80 7.71 0.30 16.12
N LYS A 81 6.72 1.13 15.76
CA LYS A 81 6.42 2.39 16.45
C LYS A 81 5.71 2.20 17.80
N ASN A 82 4.89 1.16 17.94
CA ASN A 82 4.04 0.97 19.12
C ASN A 82 4.42 -0.30 19.89
N PRO A 83 4.97 -0.19 21.13
CA PRO A 83 5.36 -1.37 21.92
C PRO A 83 4.18 -2.24 22.35
N PHE A 84 2.97 -1.64 22.45
CA PHE A 84 1.74 -2.34 22.85
C PHE A 84 1.10 -3.17 21.72
N HIS A 85 1.63 -3.10 20.50
CA HIS A 85 1.12 -3.86 19.35
C HIS A 85 1.12 -5.38 19.61
N ARG A 86 2.14 -5.88 20.33
CA ARG A 86 2.30 -7.31 20.64
C ARG A 86 1.27 -7.84 21.63
N LEU A 87 0.75 -6.98 22.48
CA LEU A 87 -0.19 -7.34 23.55
C LEU A 87 -1.65 -7.32 23.05
N TRP A 88 -2.00 -6.34 22.22
CA TRP A 88 -3.38 -6.10 21.81
C TRP A 88 -3.71 -6.45 20.36
N ARG A 89 -2.70 -6.68 19.49
CA ARG A 89 -2.81 -7.13 18.07
C ARG A 89 -3.80 -6.37 17.17
N GLY A 90 -4.43 -5.30 17.66
CA GLY A 90 -5.44 -4.52 16.97
C GLY A 90 -4.83 -3.31 16.29
N THR A 91 -4.82 -3.30 14.96
CA THR A 91 -4.43 -2.13 14.17
C THR A 91 -5.43 -1.94 13.05
N SER A 92 -6.24 -0.90 13.12
CA SER A 92 -7.22 -0.55 12.09
C SER A 92 -6.91 0.84 11.57
N TYR A 93 -6.44 0.93 10.33
CA TYR A 93 -6.45 2.20 9.61
C TYR A 93 -7.87 2.42 9.10
N ALA A 94 -8.64 3.24 9.81
CA ALA A 94 -9.94 3.68 9.33
C ALA A 94 -9.75 4.67 8.16
N PRO A 95 -10.51 4.56 7.06
CA PRO A 95 -10.45 5.54 5.98
C PRO A 95 -11.02 6.90 6.39
N ALA A 96 -11.81 6.97 7.47
CA ALA A 96 -12.41 8.19 8.00
C ALA A 96 -11.65 8.71 9.24
N PRO A 97 -11.46 10.04 9.37
CA PRO A 97 -10.82 10.63 10.54
C PRO A 97 -11.72 10.53 11.78
N TYR A 98 -11.17 10.06 12.90
CA TYR A 98 -11.83 9.95 14.21
C TYR A 98 -12.24 11.31 14.86
N GLY A 99 -12.03 12.42 14.16
CA GLY A 99 -12.32 13.78 14.63
C GLY A 99 -13.27 14.56 13.73
N SER A 100 -13.95 13.91 12.77
CA SER A 100 -14.91 14.61 11.92
C SER A 100 -16.08 15.17 12.75
N PRO A 101 -16.43 16.46 12.62
CA PRO A 101 -17.60 17.06 13.27
C PRO A 101 -18.93 16.39 12.89
N TYR A 102 -18.94 15.57 11.84
CA TYR A 102 -20.12 14.89 11.32
C TYR A 102 -20.38 13.51 11.96
N LEU A 103 -19.61 13.11 12.99
CA LEU A 103 -19.90 11.91 13.78
C LEU A 103 -20.94 12.24 14.87
N PRO A 104 -22.19 11.74 14.78
CA PRO A 104 -23.29 12.16 15.65
C PRO A 104 -23.17 11.73 17.12
N TYR A 105 -22.14 10.95 17.50
CA TYR A 105 -22.02 10.34 18.82
C TYR A 105 -20.81 10.80 19.65
N ARG A 106 -20.02 11.78 19.18
CA ARG A 106 -18.90 12.33 19.95
C ARG A 106 -19.21 13.74 20.47
N LYS A 107 -19.82 13.83 21.65
CA LYS A 107 -19.87 15.08 22.42
C LYS A 107 -18.48 15.33 23.02
N THR A 108 -17.65 16.13 22.37
CA THR A 108 -16.40 16.62 22.96
C THR A 108 -16.71 17.66 24.04
N LYS A 109 -16.51 17.32 25.31
CA LYS A 109 -16.32 18.33 26.37
C LYS A 109 -14.93 18.95 26.19
N THR A 110 -14.81 19.90 25.29
CA THR A 110 -13.56 20.63 25.02
C THR A 110 -13.83 22.12 25.07
N GLY A 111 -14.30 22.57 26.23
CA GLY A 111 -14.57 23.99 26.54
C GLY A 111 -14.37 24.34 28.01
N GLU A 112 -13.65 23.51 28.77
CA GLU A 112 -13.53 23.65 30.23
C GLU A 112 -12.08 23.38 30.66
N SER A 113 -11.13 24.11 30.06
CA SER A 113 -9.75 24.23 30.55
C SER A 113 -9.09 25.45 29.90
N SER A 114 -9.70 26.60 30.12
CA SER A 114 -9.09 27.93 29.91
C SER A 114 -9.96 28.95 30.65
N SER A 115 -9.89 28.88 31.98
CA SER A 115 -10.21 29.94 32.94
C SER A 115 -9.28 29.74 34.13
#